data_AF-A0A4S4KBH8-F1
#
_entry.id   AF-A0A4S4KBH8-F1
#
_cell.length_a   1.000
_cell.length_b   1.000
_cell.length_c   1.000
_cell.angle_alpha   90.00
_cell.angle_beta   90.00
_cell.angle_gamma   90.00
#
_symmetry.space_group_name_H-M   'P 1'
#
loop_
_entity.id
_entity.type
_entity.pdbx_description
1 polymer ?
#
loop_
_entity_poly.entity_id
_entity_poly.type
_entity_poly.pdbx_seq_one_letter_code
_entity_poly.pdbx_strand_id
1 'polypeptide(L)'
;MHLSLGLSLCVLVTTVVAQQSVWGQFVQVEELVGPAVKHVYLVLNDYYSQCLPAASASVSAYPTQGSGTPFPSSQPTTVSTSPTQTVLPPSQPIPPIGVPNFWFSFGDSYTQTDFVTNGTLPSLGNPLGNPPYPGYTAVGGVNWIDVMTVTYNKSLIFTYNYAYGGATIDASLVTPYEPTVLSLTDQVNEFLSTVANKPATTPWTSSNSLFSFWIGINDIGNSYYESGSRDAFTDTLLDAYFALVQKLMLAQSTSAQATEKSVIAGFNTKLAARAAALETNNTGVATWVWDSNTAFTTVLNNPTAYGFVDSVSYGNTGDFWGNNLHPSSAAQQIWGQQVGVLLANTVW
;
A
#
# COMPACT_ATOMS: atom_id res chain seq x y z
N MET A 1 8.82 7.90 -19.60
CA MET A 1 8.26 9.02 -18.81
C MET A 1 8.28 8.53 -17.36
N HIS A 2 9.40 8.75 -16.67
CA HIS A 2 9.68 8.12 -15.37
C HIS A 2 9.14 8.98 -14.23
N LEU A 3 8.35 8.34 -13.37
CA LEU A 3 7.76 8.92 -12.18
C LEU A 3 8.87 9.16 -11.15
N SER A 4 9.08 10.41 -10.73
CA SER A 4 10.04 10.79 -9.69
C SER A 4 9.29 11.27 -8.46
N LEU A 5 9.41 10.54 -7.35
CA LEU A 5 8.97 11.00 -6.03
C LEU A 5 9.95 12.06 -5.49
N GLY A 6 9.48 13.30 -5.30
CA GLY A 6 10.09 14.30 -4.41
C GLY A 6 9.51 14.16 -2.99
N LEU A 7 10.07 14.68 -1.90
CA LEU A 7 10.90 15.88 -1.66
C LEU A 7 11.55 15.70 -0.26
N SER A 8 12.85 15.96 -0.10
CA SER A 8 13.47 16.09 1.24
C SER A 8 13.36 17.53 1.72
N LEU A 9 12.70 17.76 2.85
CA LEU A 9 12.62 19.05 3.53
C LEU A 9 13.60 19.06 4.71
N CYS A 10 14.72 19.78 4.59
CA CYS A 10 15.52 20.19 5.75
C CYS A 10 14.91 21.47 6.32
N VAL A 11 14.05 21.35 7.34
CA VAL A 11 13.74 22.48 8.22
C VAL A 11 14.75 22.45 9.37
N LEU A 12 15.69 23.39 9.40
CA LEU A 12 16.57 23.60 10.55
C LEU A 12 15.84 24.50 11.56
N VAL A 13 15.19 23.88 12.55
CA VAL A 13 14.80 24.52 13.81
C VAL A 13 15.63 23.88 14.94
N THR A 14 16.20 24.69 15.82
CA THR A 14 17.05 24.25 16.93
C THR A 14 16.27 23.41 17.96
N THR A 15 16.65 22.11 18.06
CA THR A 15 16.19 21.01 18.98
C THR A 15 14.78 20.45 18.66
N VAL A 16 14.49 19.16 18.38
CA VAL A 16 14.99 17.82 18.82
C VAL A 16 14.72 16.72 17.75
N VAL A 17 15.75 15.89 17.49
CA VAL A 17 15.86 14.41 17.25
C VAL A 17 14.90 13.61 16.33
N ALA A 18 15.53 13.05 15.26
CA ALA A 18 15.47 11.75 14.57
C ALA A 18 14.19 11.14 13.91
N GLN A 19 14.48 10.54 12.73
CA GLN A 19 13.68 9.77 11.76
C GLN A 19 12.72 8.69 12.31
N GLN A 20 11.58 8.55 11.62
CA GLN A 20 11.04 7.26 11.17
C GLN A 20 10.36 7.38 9.78
N SER A 21 10.26 6.24 9.10
CA SER A 21 10.01 5.98 7.67
C SER A 21 8.60 6.36 7.18
N VAL A 22 8.52 6.88 5.95
CA VAL A 22 7.25 7.14 5.26
C VAL A 22 7.03 6.06 4.21
N TRP A 23 6.36 4.97 4.61
CA TRP A 23 5.43 4.22 3.77
C TRP A 23 4.35 3.61 4.66
N GLY A 24 3.36 4.44 4.96
CA GLY A 24 2.14 4.10 5.65
C GLY A 24 1.20 5.29 5.54
N GLN A 25 -0.02 5.04 5.05
CA GLN A 25 -1.11 6.00 4.78
C GLN A 25 -1.08 6.64 3.38
N PHE A 26 -1.78 6.02 2.43
CA PHE A 26 -3.06 6.56 1.92
C PHE A 26 -3.76 5.51 1.05
N VAL A 27 -4.80 4.87 1.59
CA VAL A 27 -6.13 4.88 0.96
C VAL A 27 -7.12 5.14 2.10
N GLN A 28 -7.89 6.21 1.97
CA GLN A 28 -8.89 6.65 2.95
C GLN A 28 -9.99 5.60 3.16
N VAL A 29 -10.33 5.36 4.42
CA VAL A 29 -11.72 5.32 4.88
C VAL A 29 -11.78 6.21 6.14
N GLU A 30 -12.34 7.41 6.03
CA GLU A 30 -12.90 8.14 7.19
C GLU A 30 -14.30 7.56 7.46
N GLU A 31 -14.84 7.41 8.67
CA GLU A 31 -14.44 7.89 10.00
C GLU A 31 -15.19 7.04 11.04
N LEU A 32 -14.57 6.73 12.18
CA LEU A 32 -15.26 6.68 13.48
C LEU A 32 -14.27 7.16 14.54
N VAL A 33 -14.43 8.40 14.98
CA VAL A 33 -13.75 8.90 16.19
C VAL A 33 -14.49 8.34 17.40
N GLY A 34 -13.78 7.58 18.23
CA GLY A 34 -14.18 7.13 19.56
C GLY A 34 -12.92 6.81 20.39
N PRO A 35 -12.95 6.99 21.73
CA PRO A 35 -11.75 7.20 22.53
C PRO A 35 -10.85 5.97 22.55
N ALA A 36 -9.55 6.20 22.76
CA ALA A 36 -8.48 5.20 22.84
C ALA A 36 -8.96 3.85 23.41
N VAL A 37 -9.27 2.91 22.51
CA VAL A 37 -9.66 1.55 22.85
C VAL A 37 -8.38 0.79 23.16
N LYS A 38 -8.22 0.35 24.41
CA LYS A 38 -7.17 -0.57 24.82
C LYS A 38 -7.33 -1.85 23.97
N HIS A 39 -6.31 -2.28 23.24
CA HIS A 39 -6.38 -3.52 22.48
C HIS A 39 -6.03 -4.70 23.40
N VAL A 40 -6.75 -5.81 23.26
CA VAL A 40 -6.39 -7.08 23.92
C VAL A 40 -5.85 -8.00 22.85
N TYR A 41 -4.60 -8.43 23.02
CA TYR A 41 -3.98 -9.43 22.17
C TYR A 41 -4.31 -10.81 22.72
N LEU A 42 -5.09 -11.59 21.96
CA LEU A 42 -5.26 -13.01 22.20
C LEU A 42 -4.15 -13.75 21.47
N VAL A 43 -3.20 -14.27 22.24
CA VAL A 43 -2.24 -15.25 21.72
C VAL A 43 -3.00 -16.57 21.59
N LEU A 44 -3.29 -16.97 20.34
CA LEU A 44 -3.94 -18.26 20.07
C LEU A 44 -2.90 -19.39 20.07
N ASN A 45 -1.71 -19.11 19.56
CA ASN A 45 -0.53 -19.96 19.65
C ASN A 45 0.75 -19.14 19.33
N ASP A 46 1.91 -19.79 19.39
CA ASP A 46 3.23 -19.20 19.15
C ASP A 46 3.39 -18.51 17.79
N TYR A 47 2.48 -18.76 16.83
CA TYR A 47 2.51 -18.26 15.47
C TYR A 47 1.34 -17.34 15.10
N TYR A 48 0.31 -17.24 15.95
CA TYR A 48 -0.91 -16.48 15.64
C TYR A 48 -1.45 -15.75 16.86
N SER A 49 -1.56 -14.43 16.73
CA SER A 49 -2.28 -13.59 17.69
C SER A 49 -3.34 -12.75 16.98
N GLN A 50 -4.52 -12.65 17.60
CA GLN A 50 -5.63 -11.86 17.09
C GLN A 50 -5.81 -10.61 17.96
N CYS A 51 -5.83 -9.43 17.32
CA CYS A 51 -6.10 -8.17 17.98
C CYS A 51 -7.60 -7.89 17.94
N LEU A 52 -8.26 -7.92 19.11
CA LEU A 52 -9.69 -7.62 19.22
C LEU A 52 -9.90 -6.23 19.87
N PRO A 53 -10.91 -5.46 19.42
CA PRO A 53 -11.36 -4.28 20.16
C PRO A 53 -11.82 -4.70 21.57
N ALA A 54 -11.45 -3.98 22.63
CA ALA A 54 -11.75 -4.36 24.02
C ALA A 54 -13.25 -4.38 24.42
N ALA A 55 -14.18 -4.27 23.47
CA ALA A 55 -15.61 -4.41 23.70
C ALA A 55 -16.11 -5.84 23.40
N SER A 56 -15.42 -6.86 23.88
CA SER A 56 -15.94 -8.24 23.94
C SER A 56 -15.15 -9.15 24.87
N ALA A 57 -14.59 -8.59 25.96
CA ALA A 57 -14.10 -9.39 27.07
C ALA A 57 -15.21 -9.56 28.13
N SER A 58 -16.17 -10.43 27.82
CA SER A 58 -16.92 -11.14 28.86
C SER A 58 -16.76 -12.64 28.62
N VAL A 59 -15.59 -13.17 28.98
CA VAL A 59 -15.48 -14.58 29.30
C VAL A 59 -16.13 -14.74 30.67
N SER A 60 -17.41 -15.11 30.70
CA SER A 60 -17.99 -15.66 31.91
C SER A 60 -17.69 -17.15 31.92
N ALA A 61 -16.78 -17.54 32.82
CA ALA A 61 -16.76 -18.90 33.34
C ALA A 61 -18.17 -19.27 33.82
N TYR A 62 -18.55 -20.54 33.64
CA TYR A 62 -19.76 -21.13 34.22
C TYR A 62 -19.88 -20.77 35.71
N PRO A 63 -21.09 -20.42 36.18
CA PRO A 63 -21.66 -21.25 37.23
C PRO A 63 -23.18 -21.47 37.16
N THR A 64 -23.56 -22.52 37.86
CA THR A 64 -24.91 -23.02 38.19
C THR A 64 -25.87 -22.01 38.83
N GLN A 65 -27.16 -22.24 38.55
CA GLN A 65 -28.42 -21.78 39.16
C GLN A 65 -28.41 -20.85 40.39
N GLY A 66 -29.31 -19.85 40.34
CA GLY A 66 -29.83 -19.15 41.52
C GLY A 66 -30.77 -18.00 41.16
N SER A 67 -32.01 -18.07 41.65
CA SER A 67 -33.18 -17.21 41.42
C SER A 67 -33.17 -15.84 42.12
N GLY A 68 -33.86 -14.83 41.56
CA GLY A 68 -34.51 -13.77 42.35
C GLY A 68 -34.58 -12.34 41.78
N THR A 69 -35.72 -12.00 41.14
CA THR A 69 -36.53 -10.74 41.18
C THR A 69 -35.95 -9.32 40.90
N PRO A 70 -36.78 -8.34 40.43
CA PRO A 70 -36.34 -7.20 39.60
C PRO A 70 -36.63 -5.75 40.12
N PHE A 71 -36.08 -4.77 39.39
CA PHE A 71 -36.35 -3.29 39.33
C PHE A 71 -35.74 -2.38 40.44
N PRO A 72 -35.55 -1.04 40.23
CA PRO A 72 -36.08 -0.18 39.15
C PRO A 72 -35.10 0.78 38.42
N SER A 73 -35.68 1.33 37.35
CA SER A 73 -35.26 2.43 36.47
C SER A 73 -34.93 3.75 37.18
N SER A 74 -33.90 4.46 36.68
CA SER A 74 -33.80 5.91 36.79
C SER A 74 -33.16 6.51 35.54
N GLN A 75 -33.90 7.40 34.89
CA GLN A 75 -33.45 8.32 33.84
C GLN A 75 -32.95 9.61 34.53
N PRO A 76 -31.93 10.30 33.99
CA PRO A 76 -32.09 11.75 33.83
C PRO A 76 -31.57 12.33 32.50
N THR A 77 -32.43 13.17 31.93
CA THR A 77 -32.19 14.50 31.33
C THR A 77 -31.06 14.76 30.32
N THR A 78 -31.54 15.16 29.15
CA THR A 78 -30.84 15.79 28.02
C THR A 78 -30.19 17.13 28.37
N VAL A 79 -28.93 17.32 27.95
CA VAL A 79 -28.32 18.64 27.73
C VAL A 79 -28.00 18.75 26.24
N SER A 80 -28.61 19.74 25.60
CA SER A 80 -28.41 20.09 24.20
C SER A 80 -27.13 20.92 24.05
N THR A 81 -26.18 20.42 23.27
CA THR A 81 -25.12 21.24 22.67
C THR A 81 -25.08 20.93 21.18
N SER A 82 -25.34 21.95 20.36
CA SER A 82 -25.22 21.87 18.90
C SER A 82 -23.77 21.61 18.50
N PRO A 83 -23.48 20.59 17.67
CA PRO A 83 -22.20 20.50 17.00
C PRO A 83 -22.24 21.33 15.71
N THR A 84 -21.31 22.27 15.62
CA THR A 84 -20.94 23.01 14.42
C THR A 84 -20.70 22.02 13.27
N GLN A 85 -21.32 22.26 12.10
CA GLN A 85 -21.15 21.43 10.91
C GLN A 85 -19.68 21.39 10.48
N THR A 86 -19.03 20.25 10.68
CA THR A 86 -17.83 19.88 9.95
C THR A 86 -18.26 19.50 8.54
N VAL A 87 -17.81 20.27 7.54
CA VAL A 87 -18.03 19.93 6.12
C VAL A 87 -17.21 18.69 5.82
N LEU A 88 -17.88 17.55 5.67
CA LEU A 88 -17.27 16.30 5.20
C LEU A 88 -16.69 16.49 3.78
N PRO A 89 -15.57 15.84 3.45
CA PRO A 89 -15.04 15.84 2.09
C PRO A 89 -16.07 15.22 1.13
N PRO A 90 -16.08 15.63 -0.16
CA PRO A 90 -17.07 15.14 -1.11
C PRO A 90 -16.95 13.62 -1.25
N SER A 91 -18.06 12.92 -0.99
CA SER A 91 -18.19 11.49 -1.20
C SER A 91 -17.84 11.13 -2.65
N GLN A 92 -16.87 10.22 -2.82
CA GLN A 92 -16.56 9.62 -4.13
C GLN A 92 -17.86 9.03 -4.72
N PRO A 93 -18.16 9.27 -6.02
CA PRO A 93 -19.40 8.75 -6.62
C PRO A 93 -19.41 7.22 -6.57
N ILE A 94 -20.46 6.64 -6.02
CA ILE A 94 -20.73 5.21 -6.16
C ILE A 94 -20.85 4.91 -7.66
N PRO A 95 -20.11 3.93 -8.22
CA PRO A 95 -20.19 3.59 -9.64
C PRO A 95 -21.63 3.28 -10.05
N PRO A 96 -22.07 3.67 -11.26
CA PRO A 96 -23.39 3.29 -11.77
C PRO A 96 -23.61 1.78 -11.69
N ILE A 97 -24.84 1.38 -11.38
CA ILE A 97 -25.25 -0.03 -11.36
C ILE A 97 -24.91 -0.66 -12.73
N GLY A 98 -24.07 -1.70 -12.73
CA GLY A 98 -23.65 -2.42 -13.93
C GLY A 98 -22.20 -2.17 -14.38
N VAL A 99 -21.49 -1.21 -13.79
CA VAL A 99 -20.04 -1.06 -14.01
C VAL A 99 -19.27 -1.85 -12.93
N PRO A 100 -18.45 -2.84 -13.29
CA PRO A 100 -17.70 -3.63 -12.32
C PRO A 100 -16.54 -2.83 -11.72
N ASN A 101 -16.27 -3.08 -10.44
CA ASN A 101 -14.96 -2.88 -9.84
C ASN A 101 -14.11 -4.13 -10.09
N PHE A 102 -12.79 -3.97 -10.16
CA PHE A 102 -11.84 -5.05 -10.47
C PHE A 102 -10.94 -5.30 -9.27
N TRP A 103 -10.86 -6.54 -8.81
CA TRP A 103 -10.00 -6.92 -7.71
C TRP A 103 -8.92 -7.86 -8.22
N PHE A 104 -7.66 -7.44 -8.16
CA PHE A 104 -6.48 -8.27 -8.45
C PHE A 104 -5.87 -8.73 -7.12
N SER A 105 -6.04 -10.01 -6.80
CA SER A 105 -5.54 -10.59 -5.55
C SER A 105 -4.31 -11.45 -5.82
N PHE A 106 -3.31 -11.34 -4.97
CA PHE A 106 -2.05 -12.08 -5.00
C PHE A 106 -1.79 -12.69 -3.63
N GLY A 107 -1.06 -13.79 -3.57
CA GLY A 107 -0.75 -14.40 -2.28
C GLY A 107 -0.49 -15.88 -2.33
N ASP A 108 -0.69 -16.52 -1.18
CA ASP A 108 -0.46 -17.94 -0.95
C ASP A 108 -1.76 -18.76 -0.78
N SER A 109 -1.64 -19.92 -0.15
CA SER A 109 -2.71 -20.87 0.14
C SER A 109 -3.85 -20.29 0.99
N TYR A 110 -3.64 -19.20 1.74
CA TYR A 110 -4.73 -18.53 2.46
C TYR A 110 -5.72 -17.81 1.54
N THR A 111 -5.33 -17.58 0.29
CA THR A 111 -6.12 -16.80 -0.68
C THR A 111 -6.40 -17.56 -1.97
N GLN A 112 -5.64 -18.60 -2.30
CA GLN A 112 -5.77 -19.42 -3.51
C GLN A 112 -7.20 -19.94 -3.76
N THR A 113 -7.59 -19.90 -5.04
CA THR A 113 -8.80 -20.54 -5.59
C THR A 113 -8.53 -21.31 -6.91
N ASP A 114 -7.27 -21.42 -7.35
CA ASP A 114 -6.82 -22.00 -8.63
C ASP A 114 -7.22 -21.27 -9.91
N PHE A 115 -7.45 -19.96 -9.84
CA PHE A 115 -7.71 -19.16 -11.04
C PHE A 115 -6.51 -19.24 -12.00
N VAL A 116 -6.81 -19.43 -13.29
CA VAL A 116 -5.84 -19.36 -14.39
C VAL A 116 -6.22 -18.29 -15.40
N THR A 117 -5.21 -17.62 -15.95
CA THR A 117 -5.39 -16.46 -16.84
C THR A 117 -5.94 -16.80 -18.23
N ASN A 118 -5.84 -18.07 -18.65
CA ASN A 118 -6.36 -18.59 -19.92
C ASN A 118 -7.73 -19.27 -19.79
N GLY A 119 -8.34 -19.24 -18.59
CA GLY A 119 -9.66 -19.78 -18.31
C GLY A 119 -10.79 -18.80 -18.58
N THR A 120 -11.98 -19.12 -18.06
CA THR A 120 -13.13 -18.19 -18.10
C THR A 120 -12.83 -16.97 -17.22
N LEU A 121 -12.83 -15.78 -17.81
CA LEU A 121 -12.59 -14.55 -17.05
C LEU A 121 -13.81 -14.16 -16.19
N PRO A 122 -13.58 -13.42 -15.08
CA PRO A 122 -14.63 -12.80 -14.29
C PRO A 122 -15.64 -12.01 -15.14
N SER A 123 -16.92 -12.25 -14.90
CA SER A 123 -18.02 -11.64 -15.65
C SER A 123 -19.31 -11.56 -14.83
N LEU A 124 -20.32 -10.88 -15.35
CA LEU A 124 -21.61 -10.76 -14.67
C LEU A 124 -22.23 -12.14 -14.49
N GLY A 125 -22.61 -12.48 -13.25
CA GLY A 125 -23.12 -13.81 -12.88
C GLY A 125 -22.03 -14.86 -12.62
N ASN A 126 -20.77 -14.56 -12.92
CA ASN A 126 -19.60 -15.38 -12.57
C ASN A 126 -18.43 -14.47 -12.15
N PRO A 127 -18.52 -13.81 -10.98
CA PRO A 127 -17.59 -12.74 -10.58
C PRO A 127 -16.15 -13.22 -10.28
N LEU A 128 -15.93 -14.53 -10.14
CA LEU A 128 -14.61 -15.15 -9.94
C LEU A 128 -14.08 -15.81 -11.22
N GLY A 129 -14.92 -16.00 -12.24
CA GLY A 129 -14.52 -16.54 -13.53
C GLY A 129 -14.22 -18.04 -13.47
N ASN A 130 -12.99 -18.41 -13.16
CA ASN A 130 -12.53 -19.79 -13.12
C ASN A 130 -11.66 -20.05 -11.89
N PRO A 131 -11.60 -21.31 -11.43
CA PRO A 131 -12.49 -22.45 -11.72
C PRO A 131 -13.94 -22.22 -11.21
N PRO A 132 -14.89 -23.16 -11.42
CA PRO A 132 -16.24 -23.01 -10.88
C PRO A 132 -16.22 -22.75 -9.37
N TYR A 133 -16.96 -21.73 -8.93
CA TYR A 133 -17.09 -21.36 -7.51
C TYR A 133 -17.44 -22.57 -6.62
N PRO A 134 -16.78 -22.73 -5.45
CA PRO A 134 -15.81 -21.84 -4.81
C PRO A 134 -14.35 -22.07 -5.21
N GLY A 135 -14.11 -22.76 -6.32
CA GLY A 135 -12.78 -23.13 -6.77
C GLY A 135 -12.08 -24.13 -5.86
N TYR A 136 -10.75 -24.19 -5.97
CA TYR A 136 -9.92 -25.12 -5.19
C TYR A 136 -9.14 -24.35 -4.13
N THR A 137 -9.68 -24.31 -2.92
CA THR A 137 -9.06 -23.68 -1.76
C THR A 137 -8.28 -24.71 -0.94
N ALA A 138 -7.30 -24.26 -0.14
CA ALA A 138 -6.38 -25.13 0.58
C ALA A 138 -7.03 -26.13 1.54
N VAL A 139 -8.22 -25.82 2.07
CA VAL A 139 -8.97 -26.69 3.00
C VAL A 139 -10.32 -27.15 2.44
N GLY A 140 -10.61 -26.84 1.18
CA GLY A 140 -11.93 -27.03 0.57
C GLY A 140 -12.98 -26.02 1.05
N GLY A 141 -14.03 -25.84 0.25
CA GLY A 141 -15.06 -24.83 0.51
C GLY A 141 -14.58 -23.41 0.15
N VAL A 142 -15.28 -22.40 0.68
CA VAL A 142 -14.99 -20.98 0.42
C VAL A 142 -13.85 -20.47 1.29
N ASN A 143 -13.04 -19.55 0.77
CA ASN A 143 -12.09 -18.78 1.56
C ASN A 143 -12.54 -17.30 1.71
N TRP A 144 -11.68 -16.43 2.23
CA TRP A 144 -12.04 -15.02 2.45
C TRP A 144 -12.26 -14.25 1.15
N ILE A 145 -11.51 -14.54 0.08
CA ILE A 145 -11.65 -13.84 -1.20
C ILE A 145 -12.99 -14.18 -1.86
N ASP A 146 -13.42 -15.44 -1.75
CA ASP A 146 -14.74 -15.90 -2.19
C ASP A 146 -15.86 -15.17 -1.46
N VAL A 147 -15.81 -15.17 -0.12
CA VAL A 147 -16.86 -14.61 0.73
C VAL A 147 -16.95 -13.09 0.55
N MET A 148 -15.82 -12.39 0.42
CA MET A 148 -15.81 -10.95 0.13
C MET A 148 -16.36 -10.62 -1.26
N THR A 149 -16.06 -11.44 -2.27
CA THR A 149 -16.50 -11.22 -3.65
C THR A 149 -18.00 -11.52 -3.84
N VAL A 150 -18.51 -12.59 -3.22
CA VAL A 150 -19.86 -13.12 -3.52
C VAL A 150 -20.89 -12.80 -2.44
N THR A 151 -20.48 -12.63 -1.18
CA THR A 151 -21.42 -12.47 -0.05
C THR A 151 -21.43 -11.05 0.52
N TYR A 152 -20.25 -10.48 0.77
CA TYR A 152 -20.12 -9.17 1.42
C TYR A 152 -19.84 -8.00 0.46
N ASN A 153 -19.87 -8.25 -0.85
CA ASN A 153 -19.65 -7.23 -1.85
C ASN A 153 -20.71 -6.11 -1.74
N LYS A 154 -20.26 -4.87 -1.81
CA LYS A 154 -21.13 -3.68 -1.80
C LYS A 154 -21.40 -3.13 -3.20
N SER A 155 -20.72 -3.68 -4.21
CA SER A 155 -20.84 -3.35 -5.63
C SER A 155 -20.65 -4.61 -6.46
N LEU A 156 -20.80 -4.52 -7.78
CA LEU A 156 -20.33 -5.56 -8.70
C LEU A 156 -18.79 -5.60 -8.64
N ILE A 157 -18.21 -6.77 -8.37
CA ILE A 157 -16.77 -6.99 -8.29
C ILE A 157 -16.41 -8.16 -9.22
N PHE A 158 -15.39 -7.96 -10.04
CA PHE A 158 -14.74 -8.98 -10.85
C PHE A 158 -13.37 -9.27 -10.27
N THR A 159 -13.22 -10.45 -9.68
CA THR A 159 -12.02 -10.83 -8.92
C THR A 159 -11.13 -11.76 -9.73
N TYR A 160 -9.91 -11.31 -9.98
CA TYR A 160 -8.81 -12.03 -10.61
C TYR A 160 -7.85 -12.46 -9.48
N ASN A 161 -7.91 -13.73 -9.10
CA ASN A 161 -7.20 -14.23 -7.94
C ASN A 161 -5.93 -15.00 -8.34
N TYR A 162 -4.82 -14.30 -8.50
CA TYR A 162 -3.53 -14.89 -8.86
C TYR A 162 -2.86 -15.68 -7.72
N ALA A 163 -3.44 -15.68 -6.50
CA ALA A 163 -2.85 -16.37 -5.36
C ALA A 163 -2.66 -17.87 -5.62
N TYR A 164 -1.49 -18.40 -5.25
CA TYR A 164 -1.09 -19.77 -5.52
C TYR A 164 -0.61 -20.49 -4.25
N GLY A 165 -1.04 -21.72 -4.05
CA GLY A 165 -0.74 -22.49 -2.84
C GLY A 165 0.75 -22.72 -2.62
N GLY A 166 1.24 -22.35 -1.44
CA GLY A 166 2.66 -22.49 -1.08
C GLY A 166 3.60 -21.46 -1.72
N ALA A 167 3.05 -20.42 -2.36
CA ALA A 167 3.85 -19.34 -2.94
C ALA A 167 4.78 -18.69 -1.90
N THR A 168 6.04 -18.49 -2.30
CA THR A 168 7.00 -17.59 -1.65
C THR A 168 7.01 -16.25 -2.38
N ILE A 169 7.63 -15.22 -1.80
CA ILE A 169 7.73 -13.89 -2.41
C ILE A 169 8.54 -13.97 -3.72
N ASP A 170 9.73 -14.55 -3.64
CA ASP A 170 10.64 -14.73 -4.78
C ASP A 170 11.32 -16.09 -4.68
N ALA A 171 11.14 -16.94 -5.69
CA ALA A 171 11.68 -18.30 -5.71
C ALA A 171 13.22 -18.36 -5.69
N SER A 172 13.90 -17.27 -6.06
CA SER A 172 15.36 -17.15 -5.98
C SER A 172 15.86 -16.82 -4.57
N LEU A 173 15.01 -16.25 -3.71
CA LEU A 173 15.33 -15.97 -2.31
C LEU A 173 14.93 -17.14 -1.41
N VAL A 174 13.71 -17.65 -1.57
CA VAL A 174 13.21 -18.84 -0.87
C VAL A 174 12.49 -19.71 -1.88
N THR A 175 13.05 -20.90 -2.11
CA THR A 175 12.46 -21.88 -3.03
C THR A 175 11.12 -22.38 -2.48
N PRO A 176 10.04 -22.38 -3.28
CA PRO A 176 8.80 -23.03 -2.90
C PRO A 176 8.99 -24.53 -2.64
N TYR A 177 8.01 -25.15 -2.00
CA TYR A 177 8.08 -26.57 -1.64
C TYR A 177 8.09 -27.51 -2.88
N GLU A 178 7.59 -27.04 -4.02
CA GLU A 178 7.61 -27.73 -5.31
C GLU A 178 7.96 -26.78 -6.46
N PRO A 179 8.70 -27.21 -7.51
CA PRO A 179 9.10 -26.35 -8.63
C PRO A 179 7.95 -25.79 -9.48
N THR A 180 6.76 -26.37 -9.37
CA THR A 180 5.56 -25.93 -10.11
C THR A 180 4.79 -24.82 -9.40
N VAL A 181 5.15 -24.50 -8.16
CA VAL A 181 4.49 -23.47 -7.37
C VAL A 181 4.89 -22.09 -7.88
N LEU A 182 3.87 -21.27 -8.20
CA LEU A 182 4.08 -19.90 -8.66
C LEU A 182 4.39 -18.98 -7.48
N SER A 183 5.58 -18.38 -7.48
CA SER A 183 5.95 -17.34 -6.52
C SER A 183 5.16 -16.04 -6.76
N LEU A 184 5.20 -15.09 -5.82
CA LEU A 184 4.58 -13.78 -6.05
C LEU A 184 5.18 -13.08 -7.27
N THR A 185 6.47 -13.25 -7.54
CA THR A 185 7.11 -12.79 -8.79
C THR A 185 6.38 -13.33 -10.02
N ASP A 186 6.05 -14.63 -10.04
CA ASP A 186 5.33 -15.25 -11.16
C ASP A 186 3.90 -14.72 -11.29
N GLN A 187 3.17 -14.63 -10.18
CA GLN A 187 1.80 -14.09 -10.13
C GLN A 187 1.73 -12.66 -10.67
N VAL A 188 2.70 -11.81 -10.30
CA VAL A 188 2.82 -10.44 -10.81
C VAL A 188 3.13 -10.43 -12.30
N ASN A 189 3.98 -11.34 -12.77
CA ASN A 189 4.27 -11.48 -14.20
C ASN A 189 3.04 -11.93 -15.01
N GLU A 190 2.19 -12.80 -14.46
CA GLU A 190 0.91 -13.17 -15.08
C GLU A 190 -0.01 -11.95 -15.21
N PHE A 191 -0.16 -11.13 -14.17
CA PHE A 191 -0.90 -9.88 -14.26
C PHE A 191 -0.33 -8.94 -15.33
N LEU A 192 0.98 -8.72 -15.33
CA LEU A 192 1.68 -7.80 -16.24
C LEU A 192 1.57 -8.24 -17.70
N SER A 193 1.57 -9.55 -17.97
CA SER A 193 1.46 -10.11 -19.32
C SER A 193 0.02 -10.23 -19.81
N THR A 194 -0.98 -10.12 -18.94
CA THR A 194 -2.40 -10.29 -19.29
C THR A 194 -3.18 -8.99 -19.21
N VAL A 195 -3.72 -8.66 -18.03
CA VAL A 195 -4.72 -7.59 -17.86
C VAL A 195 -4.09 -6.23 -17.59
N ALA A 196 -2.78 -6.13 -17.35
CA ALA A 196 -2.12 -4.85 -17.05
C ALA A 196 -2.29 -3.79 -18.15
N ASN A 197 -2.39 -4.22 -19.41
CA ASN A 197 -2.63 -3.36 -20.58
C ASN A 197 -4.10 -2.91 -20.72
N LYS A 198 -4.99 -3.32 -19.80
CA LYS A 198 -6.40 -2.93 -19.71
C LYS A 198 -7.16 -3.30 -21.00
N PRO A 199 -7.19 -4.60 -21.37
CA PRO A 199 -7.84 -5.02 -22.59
C PRO A 199 -9.36 -4.75 -22.50
N ALA A 200 -10.05 -4.69 -23.64
CA ALA A 200 -11.49 -4.46 -23.66
C ALA A 200 -12.29 -5.51 -22.84
N THR A 201 -11.73 -6.71 -22.65
CA THR A 201 -12.28 -7.77 -21.81
C THR A 201 -12.14 -7.50 -20.31
N THR A 202 -11.15 -6.69 -19.90
CA THR A 202 -10.89 -6.30 -18.51
C THR A 202 -10.57 -4.80 -18.45
N PRO A 203 -11.55 -3.90 -18.69
CA PRO A 203 -11.30 -2.47 -18.84
C PRO A 203 -11.22 -1.75 -17.48
N TRP A 204 -10.25 -2.12 -16.66
CA TRP A 204 -10.06 -1.55 -15.32
C TRP A 204 -9.28 -0.21 -15.37
N THR A 205 -9.49 0.62 -14.36
CA THR A 205 -8.83 1.91 -14.11
C THR A 205 -8.33 1.95 -12.67
N SER A 206 -7.45 2.90 -12.34
CA SER A 206 -6.99 3.08 -10.96
C SER A 206 -8.12 3.44 -9.98
N SER A 207 -9.24 3.98 -10.46
CA SER A 207 -10.36 4.40 -9.61
C SER A 207 -11.38 3.29 -9.35
N ASN A 208 -11.34 2.21 -10.13
CA ASN A 208 -12.23 1.06 -9.96
C ASN A 208 -11.48 -0.25 -9.71
N SER A 209 -10.19 -0.18 -9.36
CA SER A 209 -9.38 -1.36 -9.06
C SER A 209 -8.86 -1.41 -7.62
N LEU A 210 -8.75 -2.63 -7.11
CA LEU A 210 -8.11 -2.95 -5.83
C LEU A 210 -7.03 -4.01 -6.08
N PHE A 211 -5.87 -3.82 -5.45
CA PHE A 211 -4.78 -4.80 -5.43
C PHE A 211 -4.58 -5.26 -3.98
N SER A 212 -4.59 -6.57 -3.74
CA SER A 212 -4.36 -7.15 -2.41
C SER A 212 -3.29 -8.22 -2.43
N PHE A 213 -2.57 -8.34 -1.32
CA PHE A 213 -1.47 -9.29 -1.15
C PHE A 213 -1.60 -9.97 0.21
N TRP A 214 -1.55 -11.30 0.22
CA TRP A 214 -1.43 -12.08 1.46
C TRP A 214 -0.38 -13.16 1.24
N ILE A 215 0.84 -12.90 1.69
CA ILE A 215 2.05 -13.67 1.35
C ILE A 215 3.03 -13.65 2.53
N GLY A 216 4.01 -14.56 2.50
CA GLY A 216 5.17 -14.55 3.40
C GLY A 216 5.23 -15.72 4.39
N ILE A 217 4.13 -16.45 4.61
CA ILE A 217 4.15 -17.58 5.55
C ILE A 217 5.06 -18.71 5.07
N ASN A 218 5.11 -18.94 3.76
CA ASN A 218 5.96 -19.97 3.16
C ASN A 218 7.42 -19.53 3.15
N ASP A 219 7.72 -18.24 2.98
CA ASP A 219 9.08 -17.71 3.10
C ASP A 219 9.64 -17.95 4.50
N ILE A 220 8.82 -17.72 5.54
CA ILE A 220 9.18 -18.03 6.93
C ILE A 220 9.31 -19.54 7.12
N GLY A 221 8.30 -20.32 6.74
CA GLY A 221 8.26 -21.76 6.94
C GLY A 221 9.40 -22.52 6.25
N ASN A 222 9.81 -22.06 5.06
CA ASN A 222 10.86 -22.70 4.27
C ASN A 222 12.26 -22.18 4.60
N SER A 223 12.41 -21.15 5.45
CA SER A 223 13.72 -20.54 5.73
C SER A 223 14.04 -20.28 7.21
N TYR A 224 13.13 -20.55 8.14
CA TYR A 224 13.36 -20.26 9.57
C TYR A 224 14.56 -21.00 10.17
N TYR A 225 14.90 -22.17 9.64
CA TYR A 225 16.01 -23.01 10.09
C TYR A 225 17.33 -22.69 9.40
N GLU A 226 17.32 -21.83 8.38
CA GLU A 226 18.51 -21.48 7.62
C GLU A 226 19.48 -20.62 8.44
N SER A 227 20.77 -20.78 8.14
CA SER A 227 21.83 -20.04 8.84
C SER A 227 21.78 -18.52 8.58
N GLY A 228 22.44 -17.74 9.44
CA GLY A 228 22.47 -16.26 9.32
C GLY A 228 21.29 -15.57 10.01
N SER A 229 21.31 -14.23 10.03
CA SER A 229 20.28 -13.43 10.70
C SER A 229 18.95 -13.49 9.94
N ARG A 230 17.93 -14.11 10.53
CA ARG A 230 16.57 -14.15 9.96
C ARG A 230 15.91 -12.76 9.95
N ASP A 231 16.28 -11.90 10.89
CA ASP A 231 15.84 -10.50 10.94
C ASP A 231 16.36 -9.73 9.71
N ALA A 232 17.66 -9.77 9.46
CA ALA A 232 18.25 -9.12 8.27
C ALA A 232 17.77 -9.75 6.95
N PHE A 233 17.49 -11.06 6.93
CA PHE A 233 16.91 -11.70 5.75
C PHE A 233 15.45 -11.27 5.52
N THR A 234 14.71 -10.92 6.57
CA THR A 234 13.35 -10.37 6.46
C THR A 234 13.36 -9.04 5.71
N ASP A 235 14.37 -8.18 5.92
CA ASP A 235 14.54 -6.95 5.14
C ASP A 235 14.69 -7.26 3.65
N THR A 236 15.53 -8.25 3.28
CA THR A 236 15.68 -8.70 1.89
C THR A 236 14.35 -9.19 1.27
N LEU A 237 13.56 -9.96 2.04
CA LEU A 237 12.25 -10.43 1.59
C LEU A 237 11.25 -9.28 1.39
N LEU A 238 11.23 -8.31 2.33
CA LEU A 238 10.37 -7.14 2.23
C LEU A 238 10.77 -6.24 1.06
N ASP A 239 12.06 -6.05 0.81
CA ASP A 239 12.55 -5.31 -0.36
C ASP A 239 12.06 -5.95 -1.68
N ALA A 240 12.17 -7.28 -1.79
CA ALA A 240 11.66 -8.01 -2.95
C ALA A 240 10.13 -7.88 -3.10
N TYR A 241 9.39 -8.00 -1.99
CA TYR A 241 7.94 -7.84 -1.97
C TYR A 241 7.50 -6.44 -2.42
N PHE A 242 8.09 -5.38 -1.85
CA PHE A 242 7.73 -4.01 -2.23
C PHE A 242 8.20 -3.64 -3.64
N ALA A 243 9.26 -4.26 -4.17
CA ALA A 243 9.62 -4.13 -5.58
C ALA A 243 8.52 -4.66 -6.51
N LEU A 244 7.86 -5.75 -6.15
CA LEU A 244 6.72 -6.30 -6.90
C LEU A 244 5.47 -5.41 -6.80
N VAL A 245 5.16 -4.89 -5.61
CA VAL A 245 4.07 -3.91 -5.43
C VAL A 245 4.31 -2.67 -6.30
N GLN A 246 5.56 -2.18 -6.36
CA GLN A 246 5.89 -1.03 -7.18
C GLN A 246 5.73 -1.31 -8.68
N LYS A 247 6.09 -2.51 -9.17
CA LYS A 247 5.85 -2.88 -10.58
C LYS A 247 4.36 -2.76 -10.95
N LEU A 248 3.47 -3.16 -10.05
CA LEU A 248 2.02 -3.03 -10.24
C LEU A 248 1.56 -1.57 -10.25
N MET A 249 2.15 -0.73 -9.38
CA MET A 249 1.89 0.71 -9.38
C MET A 249 2.36 1.39 -10.67
N LEU A 250 3.51 0.98 -11.23
CA LEU A 250 4.00 1.52 -12.50
C LEU A 250 3.15 1.09 -13.71
N ALA A 251 2.41 -0.01 -13.59
CA ALA A 251 1.44 -0.46 -14.61
C ALA A 251 0.12 0.34 -14.61
N GLN A 252 -0.05 1.31 -13.71
CA GLN A 252 -1.23 2.18 -13.68
C GLN A 252 -1.33 3.04 -14.96
N SER A 253 -2.57 3.43 -15.31
CA SER A 253 -2.85 4.16 -16.55
C SER A 253 -2.12 5.51 -16.62
N THR A 254 -1.91 6.01 -17.85
CA THR A 254 -1.43 7.38 -18.08
C THR A 254 -2.29 8.42 -17.35
N SER A 255 -3.59 8.17 -17.19
CA SER A 255 -4.48 9.03 -16.42
C SER A 255 -4.14 9.03 -14.92
N ALA A 256 -3.86 7.88 -14.31
CA ALA A 256 -3.44 7.80 -12.91
C ALA A 256 -2.11 8.52 -12.68
N GLN A 257 -1.14 8.30 -13.56
CA GLN A 257 0.15 9.01 -13.55
C GLN A 257 -0.03 10.53 -13.74
N ALA A 258 -0.97 10.95 -14.59
CA ALA A 258 -1.30 12.36 -14.78
C ALA A 258 -1.98 12.98 -13.55
N THR A 259 -2.87 12.23 -12.88
CA THR A 259 -3.49 12.63 -11.62
C THR A 259 -2.43 12.82 -10.54
N GLU A 260 -1.53 11.85 -10.36
CA GLU A 260 -0.44 11.95 -9.39
C GLU A 260 0.47 13.15 -9.69
N LYS A 261 0.84 13.36 -10.96
CA LYS A 261 1.56 14.57 -11.40
C LYS A 261 0.83 15.86 -10.99
N SER A 262 -0.50 15.91 -11.16
CA SER A 262 -1.30 17.06 -10.75
C SER A 262 -1.32 17.26 -9.23
N VAL A 263 -1.38 16.17 -8.45
CA VAL A 263 -1.34 16.22 -6.99
C VAL A 263 0.01 16.72 -6.50
N ILE A 264 1.12 16.23 -7.07
CA ILE A 264 2.48 16.70 -6.78
C ILE A 264 2.61 18.20 -7.07
N ALA A 265 2.12 18.66 -8.23
CA ALA A 265 2.15 20.08 -8.59
C ALA A 265 1.37 20.96 -7.61
N GLY A 266 0.18 20.50 -7.18
CA GLY A 266 -0.63 21.18 -6.18
C GLY A 266 0.02 21.22 -4.80
N PHE A 267 0.65 20.13 -4.37
CA PHE A 267 1.41 20.05 -3.12
C PHE A 267 2.59 21.02 -3.14
N ASN A 268 3.43 20.99 -4.18
CA ASN A 268 4.60 21.85 -4.31
C ASN A 268 4.24 23.33 -4.27
N THR A 269 3.15 23.71 -4.95
CA THR A 269 2.63 25.08 -4.93
C THR A 269 2.22 25.52 -3.52
N LYS A 270 1.49 24.65 -2.79
CA LYS A 270 1.07 24.93 -1.41
C LYS A 270 2.27 25.00 -0.45
N LEU A 271 3.27 24.15 -0.63
CA LEU A 271 4.49 24.15 0.19
C LEU A 271 5.26 25.46 0.03
N ALA A 272 5.51 25.89 -1.21
CA ALA A 272 6.20 27.14 -1.49
C ALA A 272 5.46 28.35 -0.89
N ALA A 273 4.13 28.39 -1.04
CA ALA A 273 3.31 29.45 -0.44
C ALA A 273 3.39 29.47 1.10
N ARG A 274 3.43 28.30 1.74
CA ARG A 274 3.56 28.19 3.21
C ARG A 274 4.94 28.59 3.70
N ALA A 275 6.01 28.26 2.97
CA ALA A 275 7.36 28.72 3.29
C ALA A 275 7.46 30.26 3.25
N ALA A 276 6.97 30.88 2.17
CA ALA A 276 6.94 32.34 2.05
C ALA A 276 6.10 33.02 3.15
N ALA A 277 4.96 32.42 3.51
CA ALA A 277 4.12 32.92 4.61
C ALA A 277 4.81 32.78 5.98
N LEU A 278 5.60 31.72 6.19
CA LEU A 278 6.35 31.53 7.44
C LEU A 278 7.37 32.66 7.65
N GLU A 279 8.13 33.00 6.62
CA GLU A 279 9.08 34.11 6.64
C GLU A 279 8.39 35.47 6.82
N THR A 280 7.27 35.70 6.13
CA THR A 280 6.51 36.96 6.26
C THR A 280 5.94 37.16 7.66
N ASN A 281 5.47 36.09 8.31
CA ASN A 281 4.75 36.16 9.58
C ASN A 281 5.66 36.08 10.81
N ASN A 282 6.96 35.79 10.65
CA ASN A 282 7.88 35.59 11.77
C ASN A 282 9.18 36.36 11.56
N THR A 283 9.33 37.46 12.31
CA THR A 283 10.55 38.27 12.28
C THR A 283 11.78 37.43 12.64
N GLY A 284 12.83 37.50 11.81
CA GLY A 284 14.08 36.79 12.03
C GLY A 284 14.09 35.34 11.50
N VAL A 285 13.00 34.88 10.88
CA VAL A 285 12.97 33.62 10.13
C VAL A 285 13.26 33.91 8.67
N ALA A 286 14.10 33.08 8.06
CA ALA A 286 14.33 33.06 6.61
C ALA A 286 14.05 31.64 6.09
N THR A 287 13.53 31.55 4.87
CA THR A 287 13.20 30.26 4.24
C THR A 287 13.88 30.11 2.90
N TRP A 288 14.27 28.86 2.59
CA TRP A 288 14.82 28.48 1.29
C TRP A 288 14.06 27.27 0.78
N VAL A 289 13.62 27.33 -0.49
CA VAL A 289 12.90 26.23 -1.14
C VAL A 289 13.74 25.76 -2.32
N TRP A 290 14.22 24.53 -2.25
CA TRP A 290 14.86 23.85 -3.38
C TRP A 290 13.82 23.03 -4.14
N ASP A 291 13.64 23.34 -5.42
CA ASP A 291 12.69 22.64 -6.29
C ASP A 291 13.29 21.33 -6.82
N SER A 292 13.16 20.28 -6.02
CA SER A 292 13.62 18.95 -6.43
C SER A 292 12.85 18.38 -7.62
N ASN A 293 11.60 18.80 -7.86
CA ASN A 293 10.82 18.31 -9.00
C ASN A 293 11.43 18.76 -10.33
N THR A 294 11.80 20.04 -10.41
CA THR A 294 12.53 20.58 -11.56
C THR A 294 13.93 19.97 -11.67
N ALA A 295 14.63 19.79 -10.56
CA ALA A 295 15.97 19.21 -10.54
C ALA A 295 16.00 17.76 -11.10
N PHE A 296 15.11 16.89 -10.59
CA PHE A 296 14.96 15.53 -11.10
C PHE A 296 14.56 15.52 -12.57
N THR A 297 13.57 16.34 -12.96
CA THR A 297 13.10 16.43 -14.35
C THR A 297 14.22 16.82 -15.31
N THR A 298 15.07 17.76 -14.89
CA THR A 298 16.20 18.24 -15.71
C THR A 298 17.20 17.12 -15.99
N VAL A 299 17.58 16.37 -14.95
CA VAL A 299 18.54 15.27 -15.08
C VAL A 299 17.94 14.10 -15.86
N LEU A 300 16.71 13.70 -15.54
CA LEU A 300 16.06 12.54 -16.18
C LEU A 300 15.70 12.77 -17.65
N ASN A 301 15.51 14.02 -18.08
CA ASN A 301 15.31 14.34 -19.49
C ASN A 301 16.61 14.27 -20.31
N ASN A 302 17.77 14.36 -19.68
CA ASN A 302 19.06 14.29 -20.35
C ASN A 302 20.15 13.61 -19.49
N PRO A 303 19.96 12.33 -19.10
CA PRO A 303 20.78 11.67 -18.09
C PRO A 303 22.27 11.61 -18.48
N THR A 304 22.57 11.45 -19.77
CA THR A 304 23.96 11.37 -20.27
C THR A 304 24.72 12.68 -20.14
N ALA A 305 24.06 13.83 -20.23
CA ALA A 305 24.69 15.13 -19.96
C ALA A 305 25.12 15.30 -18.50
N TYR A 306 24.54 14.52 -17.59
CA TYR A 306 24.87 14.49 -16.17
C TYR A 306 25.70 13.27 -15.76
N GLY A 307 26.21 12.52 -16.74
CA GLY A 307 27.09 11.37 -16.49
C GLY A 307 26.37 10.06 -16.15
N PHE A 308 25.05 9.99 -16.35
CA PHE A 308 24.27 8.77 -16.17
C PHE A 308 24.07 8.01 -17.49
N VAL A 309 23.96 6.68 -17.40
CA VAL A 309 23.74 5.82 -18.58
C VAL A 309 22.38 6.11 -19.22
N ASP A 310 21.32 6.09 -18.42
CA ASP A 310 19.96 6.39 -18.84
C ASP A 310 19.07 6.80 -17.63
N SER A 311 17.75 6.85 -17.82
CA SER A 311 16.77 7.23 -16.80
C SER A 311 15.96 6.06 -16.25
N VAL A 312 16.32 4.81 -16.57
CA VAL A 312 15.49 3.61 -16.35
C VAL A 312 16.24 2.49 -15.63
N SER A 313 17.53 2.34 -15.93
CA SER A 313 18.43 1.38 -15.33
C SER A 313 18.70 1.75 -13.88
N TYR A 314 18.84 0.74 -13.02
CA TYR A 314 19.09 0.92 -11.59
C TYR A 314 20.03 -0.15 -11.03
N GLY A 315 20.76 0.23 -9.99
CA GLY A 315 21.57 -0.68 -9.17
C GLY A 315 23.00 -0.91 -9.64
N ASN A 316 23.40 -0.41 -10.82
CA ASN A 316 24.76 -0.53 -11.33
C ASN A 316 25.53 0.81 -11.28
N THR A 317 26.85 0.72 -11.40
CA THR A 317 27.72 1.89 -11.55
C THR A 317 27.32 2.70 -12.79
N GLY A 318 27.05 3.99 -12.60
CA GLY A 318 26.65 4.90 -13.69
C GLY A 318 25.13 5.05 -13.85
N ASP A 319 24.33 4.28 -13.11
CA ASP A 319 22.87 4.43 -13.13
C ASP A 319 22.44 5.67 -12.34
N PHE A 320 21.42 6.37 -12.84
CA PHE A 320 20.76 7.44 -12.08
C PHE A 320 20.08 6.90 -10.83
N TRP A 321 19.54 5.68 -10.90
CA TRP A 321 18.78 5.05 -9.83
C TRP A 321 19.66 4.07 -9.04
N GLY A 322 19.70 4.22 -7.71
CA GLY A 322 20.37 3.27 -6.81
C GLY A 322 19.56 2.00 -6.57
N ASN A 323 18.24 2.12 -6.65
CA ASN A 323 17.29 1.00 -6.72
C ASN A 323 16.05 1.47 -7.50
N ASN A 324 15.01 0.65 -7.55
CA ASN A 324 13.76 0.92 -8.25
C ASN A 324 12.98 2.18 -7.79
N LEU A 325 13.43 2.89 -6.75
CA LEU A 325 12.77 4.09 -6.24
C LEU A 325 13.72 5.27 -5.97
N HIS A 326 14.94 5.01 -5.51
CA HIS A 326 15.82 6.03 -4.96
C HIS A 326 16.93 6.41 -5.95
N PRO A 327 17.27 7.71 -6.09
CA PRO A 327 18.40 8.13 -6.90
C PRO A 327 19.72 7.62 -6.30
N SER A 328 20.71 7.37 -7.14
CA SER A 328 22.04 6.90 -6.76
C SER A 328 22.82 7.97 -5.99
N SER A 329 23.88 7.57 -5.30
CA SER A 329 24.77 8.52 -4.61
C SER A 329 25.38 9.57 -5.54
N ALA A 330 25.57 9.25 -6.83
CA ALA A 330 26.03 10.21 -7.82
C ALA A 330 24.98 11.31 -8.09
N ALA A 331 23.70 10.95 -8.20
CA ALA A 331 22.63 11.92 -8.30
C ALA A 331 22.49 12.75 -7.00
N GLN A 332 22.69 12.15 -5.82
CA GLN A 332 22.69 12.87 -4.54
C GLN A 332 23.78 13.96 -4.47
N GLN A 333 24.95 13.75 -5.09
CA GLN A 333 25.98 14.81 -5.18
C GLN A 333 25.50 16.02 -5.99
N ILE A 334 24.76 15.81 -7.09
CA ILE A 334 24.18 16.89 -7.89
C ILE A 334 23.18 17.68 -7.05
N TRP A 335 22.31 17.00 -6.30
CA TRP A 335 21.35 17.64 -5.39
C TRP A 335 22.06 18.45 -4.31
N GLY A 336 23.08 17.88 -3.67
CA GLY A 336 23.89 18.56 -2.66
C GLY A 336 24.56 19.82 -3.20
N GLN A 337 25.11 19.79 -4.42
CA GLN A 337 25.69 20.97 -5.07
C GLN A 337 24.64 22.07 -5.32
N GLN A 338 23.45 21.71 -5.82
CA GLN A 338 22.37 22.67 -6.06
C GLN A 338 21.85 23.30 -4.76
N VAL A 339 21.69 22.51 -3.70
CA VAL A 339 21.32 23.01 -2.38
C VAL A 339 22.44 23.90 -1.81
N GLY A 340 23.71 23.53 -1.98
CA GLY A 340 24.84 24.37 -1.59
C GLY A 340 24.84 25.73 -2.30
N VAL A 341 24.51 25.77 -3.59
CA VAL A 341 24.34 27.05 -4.33
C VAL A 341 23.17 27.86 -3.77
N LEU A 342 22.04 27.23 -3.45
CA LEU A 342 20.88 27.90 -2.85
C LEU A 342 21.23 28.55 -1.50
N LEU A 343 22.11 27.90 -0.73
CA LEU A 343 22.49 28.31 0.62
C LEU A 343 23.80 29.13 0.66
N ALA A 344 24.40 29.48 -0.48
CA ALA A 344 25.75 30.04 -0.56
C ALA A 344 25.98 31.34 0.23
N ASN A 345 24.93 32.11 0.53
CA ASN A 345 25.00 33.34 1.33
C ASN A 345 24.62 33.13 2.80
N THR A 346 24.47 31.88 3.22
CA THR A 346 24.17 31.49 4.59
C THR A 346 25.42 30.95 5.28
N VAL A 347 25.29 30.57 6.55
CA VAL A 347 26.38 29.95 7.32
C VAL A 347 26.50 28.44 7.07
N TRP A 348 25.69 27.87 6.17
CA TRP A 348 25.53 26.44 5.93
C TRP A 348 26.08 25.99 4.59
#